data_AF-A0A2I0T3P8-F1
#
_entry.id   AF-A0A2I0T3P8-F1
#
_cell.length_a   1.000
_cell.length_b   1.000
_cell.length_c   1.000
_cell.angle_alpha   90.00
_cell.angle_beta   90.00
_cell.angle_gamma   90.00
#
_symmetry.space_group_name_H-M   'P 1'
#
loop_
_entity.id
_entity.type
_entity.pdbx_description
1 polymer ?
#
loop_
_entity_poly.entity_id
_entity_poly.type
_entity_poly.pdbx_seq_one_letter_code
_entity_poly.pdbx_strand_id
1 'polypeptide(L)'
;MSLGGRDASCGLRHAGHPCREPLGECDLPEFCDGVSPRCPPDAFLQDGQPCAGGLAICFGGACATYEGQCQQLLGPGAGPVSSSCVASLNAKGDERGHCGQLPNGSYVACAQGDAGCGMLQCQHGSTRGGTPEGSCQGTLLPGDEDVSDAAMVLPGTACGPGKVCLQHRCQDVSALGDQQCRSKCHGHGVCNNHGHCHCEQGWAPPTCETPGLGGSQDSGPASLERGGSALPTALLLSALLGLALALGLCCARRAGLHKRLCQLGKGTSCQYR
;
A
#
# COMPACT_ATOMS: atom_id res chain seq x y z
N MET A 1 -13.83 -2.56 10.00
CA MET A 1 -14.24 -1.14 9.87
C MET A 1 -13.75 -0.37 11.08
N SER A 2 -12.82 0.59 10.87
CA SER A 2 -12.26 1.41 11.94
C SER A 2 -12.89 2.81 11.98
N LEU A 3 -12.99 3.42 13.16
CA LEU A 3 -13.51 4.79 13.36
C LEU A 3 -12.44 5.83 12.98
N GLY A 4 -11.97 5.82 11.73
CA GLY A 4 -10.94 6.73 11.22
C GLY A 4 -11.46 7.97 10.47
N GLY A 5 -12.74 7.99 10.08
CA GLY A 5 -13.31 9.03 9.21
C GLY A 5 -13.73 10.33 9.90
N ARG A 6 -13.54 10.46 11.21
CA ARG A 6 -13.88 11.68 11.98
C ARG A 6 -12.66 12.38 12.56
N ASP A 7 -12.72 13.71 12.60
CA ASP A 7 -11.71 14.56 13.24
C ASP A 7 -11.96 14.73 14.75
N ALA A 8 -11.05 15.46 15.41
CA ALA A 8 -11.13 15.74 16.85
C ALA A 8 -12.32 16.64 17.25
N SER A 9 -12.99 17.27 16.28
CA SER A 9 -14.18 18.10 16.46
C SER A 9 -15.48 17.35 16.12
N CYS A 10 -15.41 16.01 15.99
CA CYS A 10 -16.52 15.14 15.58
C CYS A 10 -17.07 15.43 14.17
N GLY A 11 -16.35 16.20 13.35
CA GLY A 11 -16.66 16.44 11.95
C GLY A 11 -16.20 15.29 11.06
N LEU A 12 -16.77 15.19 9.86
CA LEU A 12 -16.25 14.30 8.81
C LEU A 12 -14.91 14.83 8.31
N ARG A 13 -13.91 13.95 8.21
CA ARG A 13 -12.66 14.28 7.53
C ARG A 13 -12.93 14.48 6.04
N HIS A 14 -12.17 15.36 5.40
CA HIS A 14 -12.27 15.60 3.96
C HIS A 14 -11.81 14.38 3.15
N ALA A 15 -12.31 14.27 1.91
CA ALA A 15 -11.88 13.24 0.97
C ALA A 15 -10.38 13.33 0.71
N GLY A 16 -9.67 12.21 0.73
CA GLY A 16 -8.21 12.17 0.58
C GLY A 16 -7.42 12.25 1.88
N HIS A 17 -8.07 12.38 3.04
CA HIS A 17 -7.38 12.26 4.31
C HIS A 17 -7.07 10.78 4.60
N PRO A 18 -5.81 10.37 4.83
CA PRO A 18 -5.48 9.01 5.21
C PRO A 18 -6.14 8.65 6.54
N CYS A 19 -6.95 7.60 6.58
CA CYS A 19 -7.66 7.15 7.78
C CYS A 19 -7.15 5.82 8.33
N ARG A 20 -6.31 5.11 7.57
CA ARG A 20 -5.50 3.98 8.02
C ARG A 20 -4.17 4.00 7.29
N GLU A 21 -3.09 3.85 8.05
CA GLU A 21 -1.76 3.70 7.46
C GLU A 21 -1.48 2.23 7.14
N PRO A 22 -0.68 1.94 6.10
CA PRO A 22 -0.30 0.58 5.74
C PRO A 22 0.49 -0.12 6.86
N LEU A 23 0.14 -1.36 7.15
CA LEU A 23 0.86 -2.27 8.03
C LEU A 23 1.87 -3.09 7.22
N GLY A 24 2.94 -2.43 6.78
CA GLY A 24 4.02 -3.05 6.01
C GLY A 24 3.83 -2.94 4.50
N GLU A 25 4.70 -3.62 3.74
CA GLU A 25 4.81 -3.43 2.29
C GLU A 25 3.72 -4.11 1.45
N CYS A 26 3.00 -5.07 2.04
CA CYS A 26 1.91 -5.79 1.37
C CYS A 26 0.52 -5.21 1.65
N ASP A 27 0.45 -4.13 2.43
CA ASP A 27 -0.78 -3.47 2.82
C ASP A 27 -0.94 -2.14 2.06
N LEU A 28 -2.17 -1.69 1.82
CA LEU A 28 -2.45 -0.44 1.11
C LEU A 28 -3.05 0.59 2.07
N PRO A 29 -2.85 1.90 1.82
CA PRO A 29 -3.49 2.93 2.63
C PRO A 29 -4.96 3.13 2.24
N GLU A 30 -5.80 3.47 3.20
CA GLU A 30 -7.16 3.97 2.96
C GLU A 30 -7.30 5.43 3.29
N PHE A 31 -8.13 6.07 2.49
CA PHE A 31 -8.42 7.48 2.54
C PHE A 31 -9.90 7.69 2.78
N CYS A 32 -10.23 8.73 3.54
CA CYS A 32 -11.60 9.15 3.74
C CYS A 32 -12.24 9.48 2.38
N ASP A 33 -13.52 9.16 2.23
CA ASP A 33 -14.34 9.51 1.08
C ASP A 33 -14.98 10.91 1.22
N GLY A 34 -14.91 11.52 2.41
CA GLY A 34 -15.53 12.80 2.73
C GLY A 34 -17.04 12.75 3.00
N VAL A 35 -17.66 11.57 2.92
CA VAL A 35 -19.12 11.38 3.07
C VAL A 35 -19.48 10.41 4.20
N SER A 36 -18.55 9.56 4.63
CA SER A 36 -18.72 8.56 5.67
C SER A 36 -17.85 8.86 6.90
N PRO A 37 -18.37 8.68 8.13
CA PRO A 37 -17.56 8.78 9.35
C PRO A 37 -16.67 7.54 9.58
N ARG A 38 -16.78 6.52 8.72
CA ARG A 38 -16.01 5.27 8.78
C ARG A 38 -14.97 5.27 7.68
N CYS A 39 -13.78 4.81 7.99
CA CYS A 39 -12.76 4.54 6.98
C CYS A 39 -13.27 3.41 6.06
N PRO A 40 -12.91 3.41 4.76
CA PRO A 40 -13.19 2.29 3.86
C PRO A 40 -12.69 0.94 4.42
N PRO A 41 -13.22 -0.19 3.90
CA PRO A 41 -12.69 -1.50 4.24
C PRO A 41 -11.19 -1.61 3.95
N ASP A 42 -10.52 -2.42 4.75
CA ASP A 42 -9.09 -2.73 4.62
C ASP A 42 -8.82 -3.40 3.25
N ALA A 43 -7.96 -2.76 2.45
CA ALA A 43 -7.48 -3.26 1.19
C ALA A 43 -5.96 -3.47 1.28
N PHE A 44 -5.48 -4.54 0.67
CA PHE A 44 -4.07 -4.90 0.66
C PHE A 44 -3.65 -5.38 -0.72
N LEU A 45 -2.35 -5.51 -0.97
CA LEU A 45 -1.83 -5.97 -2.25
C LEU A 45 -2.36 -7.37 -2.58
N GLN A 46 -2.73 -7.56 -3.85
CA GLN A 46 -3.10 -8.86 -4.37
C GLN A 46 -2.02 -9.90 -4.10
N ASP A 47 -2.43 -11.12 -3.74
CA ASP A 47 -1.51 -12.23 -3.50
C ASP A 47 -0.54 -12.45 -4.67
N GLY A 48 0.71 -12.77 -4.36
CA GLY A 48 1.77 -13.01 -5.35
C GLY A 48 2.55 -11.76 -5.79
N GLN A 49 2.29 -10.58 -5.22
CA GLN A 49 3.25 -9.46 -5.34
C GLN A 49 4.56 -9.81 -4.61
N PRO A 50 5.75 -9.57 -5.20
CA PRO A 50 7.01 -9.78 -4.50
C PRO A 50 7.17 -8.79 -3.34
N CYS A 51 7.73 -9.25 -2.25
CA CYS A 51 7.98 -8.47 -1.04
C CYS A 51 9.31 -8.90 -0.39
N ALA A 52 9.79 -8.20 0.63
CA ALA A 52 11.07 -8.43 1.30
C ALA A 52 12.26 -8.48 0.31
N GLY A 53 12.27 -7.54 -0.66
CA GLY A 53 13.29 -7.51 -1.71
C GLY A 53 13.26 -8.72 -2.67
N GLY A 54 12.12 -9.42 -2.77
CA GLY A 54 11.94 -10.62 -3.59
C GLY A 54 12.23 -11.94 -2.86
N LEU A 55 12.47 -11.89 -1.54
CA LEU A 55 12.68 -13.09 -0.71
C LEU A 55 11.36 -13.73 -0.25
N ALA A 56 10.24 -13.04 -0.43
CA ALA A 56 8.90 -13.54 -0.13
C ALA A 56 7.89 -12.94 -1.12
N ILE A 57 6.63 -13.33 -0.95
CA ILE A 57 5.51 -12.72 -1.66
C ILE A 57 4.42 -12.30 -0.67
N CYS A 58 3.63 -11.31 -1.07
CA CYS A 58 2.42 -10.94 -0.37
C CYS A 58 1.41 -12.07 -0.43
N PHE A 59 0.87 -12.42 0.73
CA PHE A 59 -0.25 -13.33 0.86
C PHE A 59 -1.15 -12.86 1.99
N GLY A 60 -2.43 -12.62 1.70
CA GLY A 60 -3.40 -12.12 2.68
C GLY A 60 -2.99 -10.79 3.31
N GLY A 61 -2.28 -9.93 2.56
CA GLY A 61 -1.80 -8.62 3.03
C GLY A 61 -0.53 -8.65 3.89
N ALA A 62 0.04 -9.83 4.15
CA ALA A 62 1.28 -9.97 4.91
C ALA A 62 2.47 -10.34 4.01
N CYS A 63 3.65 -9.80 4.32
CA CYS A 63 4.92 -10.30 3.80
C CYS A 63 5.60 -11.19 4.84
N ALA A 64 5.45 -12.50 4.71
CA ALA A 64 6.04 -13.45 5.65
C ALA A 64 7.38 -13.99 5.13
N THR A 65 8.43 -13.87 5.93
CA THR A 65 9.71 -14.56 5.70
C THR A 65 9.91 -15.62 6.77
N TYR A 66 10.66 -16.68 6.45
CA TYR A 66 10.96 -17.74 7.41
C TYR A 66 11.77 -17.18 8.60
N GLU A 67 12.77 -16.36 8.31
CA GLU A 67 13.58 -15.69 9.34
C GLU A 67 12.74 -14.73 10.20
N GLY A 68 11.87 -13.93 9.59
CA GLY A 68 10.98 -13.02 10.32
C GLY A 68 10.06 -13.76 11.29
N GLN A 69 9.51 -14.91 10.89
CA GLN A 69 8.73 -15.76 11.79
C GLN A 69 9.58 -16.32 12.94
N CYS A 70 10.82 -16.73 12.69
CA CYS A 70 11.72 -17.17 13.76
C CYS A 70 12.03 -16.04 14.76
N GLN A 71 12.21 -14.81 14.28
CA GLN A 71 12.45 -13.65 15.15
C GLN A 71 11.21 -13.25 15.94
N GLN A 72 10.01 -13.39 15.38
CA GLN A 72 8.75 -13.19 16.10
C GLN A 72 8.58 -14.23 17.21
N LEU A 73 9.01 -15.47 16.96
CA LEU A 73 8.82 -16.59 17.87
C LEU A 73 9.85 -16.64 19.00
N LEU A 74 11.14 -16.49 18.68
CA LEU A 74 12.25 -16.67 19.63
C LEU A 74 12.94 -15.35 20.01
N GLY A 75 12.50 -14.23 19.42
CA GLY A 75 13.04 -12.89 19.65
C GLY A 75 14.14 -12.47 18.66
N PRO A 76 14.62 -11.22 18.78
CA PRO A 76 15.58 -10.64 17.84
C PRO A 76 16.87 -11.47 17.71
N GLY A 77 17.32 -11.65 16.45
CA GLY A 77 18.53 -12.41 16.13
C GLY A 77 18.34 -13.92 16.00
N ALA A 78 17.14 -14.45 16.29
CA ALA A 78 16.79 -15.82 15.93
C ALA A 78 16.70 -15.99 14.41
N GLY A 79 16.92 -17.22 13.94
CA GLY A 79 16.89 -17.53 12.52
C GLY A 79 16.55 -18.99 12.24
N PRO A 80 16.39 -19.35 10.95
CA PRO A 80 16.14 -20.72 10.56
C PRO A 80 17.30 -21.65 10.94
N VAL A 81 16.99 -22.89 11.29
CA VAL A 81 17.99 -23.97 11.27
C VAL A 81 18.32 -24.36 9.82
N SER A 82 19.31 -25.23 9.62
CA SER A 82 19.66 -25.68 8.26
C SER A 82 18.47 -26.35 7.56
N SER A 83 18.36 -26.21 6.24
CA SER A 83 17.30 -26.86 5.45
C SER A 83 17.28 -28.39 5.61
N SER A 84 18.45 -29.02 5.80
CA SER A 84 18.56 -30.44 6.12
C SER A 84 17.94 -30.77 7.49
N CYS A 85 18.10 -29.89 8.46
CA CYS A 85 17.51 -30.06 9.79
C CYS A 85 15.99 -29.89 9.72
N VAL A 86 15.51 -28.83 9.04
CA VAL A 86 14.07 -28.64 8.76
C VAL A 86 13.47 -29.90 8.14
N ALA A 87 14.10 -30.42 7.08
CA ALA A 87 13.65 -31.63 6.40
C ALA A 87 13.60 -32.85 7.31
N SER A 88 14.64 -33.06 8.13
CA SER A 88 14.72 -34.22 9.02
C SER A 88 13.70 -34.21 10.15
N LEU A 89 13.38 -33.03 10.68
CA LEU A 89 12.41 -32.86 11.77
C LEU A 89 10.99 -32.97 11.24
N ASN A 90 10.68 -32.25 10.17
CA ASN A 90 9.34 -32.21 9.61
C ASN A 90 8.93 -33.52 8.91
N ALA A 91 9.90 -34.35 8.50
CA ALA A 91 9.64 -35.70 8.00
C ALA A 91 9.20 -36.70 9.08
N LYS A 92 9.33 -36.37 10.37
CA LYS A 92 8.90 -37.27 11.45
C LYS A 92 7.39 -37.38 11.54
N GLY A 93 6.67 -36.28 11.34
CA GLY A 93 5.22 -36.24 11.51
C GLY A 93 4.83 -36.46 12.97
N ASP A 94 5.44 -35.70 13.87
CA ASP A 94 5.16 -35.69 15.31
C ASP A 94 4.95 -34.26 15.80
N GLU A 95 4.70 -34.10 17.10
CA GLU A 95 4.50 -32.81 17.80
C GLU A 95 5.66 -31.81 17.64
N ARG A 96 6.83 -32.26 17.18
CA ARG A 96 8.05 -31.44 17.03
C ARG A 96 8.39 -31.17 15.56
N GLY A 97 7.66 -31.76 14.63
CA GLY A 97 7.88 -31.55 13.20
C GLY A 97 6.84 -32.27 12.34
N HIS A 98 6.02 -31.48 11.65
CA HIS A 98 4.90 -32.00 10.84
C HIS A 98 4.46 -30.98 9.77
N CYS A 99 3.62 -31.42 8.82
CA CYS A 99 2.98 -30.63 7.77
C CYS A 99 1.48 -30.47 8.05
N GLY A 100 1.16 -30.06 9.28
CA GLY A 100 -0.22 -29.91 9.76
C GLY A 100 -0.70 -31.10 10.58
N GLN A 101 -1.92 -30.97 11.11
CA GLN A 101 -2.55 -31.93 11.99
C GLN A 101 -3.92 -32.30 11.41
N LEU A 102 -4.27 -33.57 11.44
CA LEU A 102 -5.58 -34.06 11.00
C LEU A 102 -6.63 -33.82 12.10
N PRO A 103 -7.95 -33.81 11.78
CA PRO A 103 -9.01 -33.59 12.75
C PRO A 103 -9.05 -34.57 13.93
N ASN A 104 -8.38 -35.72 13.80
CA ASN A 104 -8.24 -36.74 14.84
C ASN A 104 -7.03 -36.50 15.77
N GLY A 105 -6.32 -35.38 15.62
CA GLY A 105 -5.13 -35.02 16.39
C GLY A 105 -3.82 -35.64 15.90
N SER A 106 -3.85 -36.51 14.88
CA SER A 106 -2.62 -37.10 14.34
C SER A 106 -1.85 -36.12 13.45
N TYR A 107 -0.53 -36.17 13.55
CA TYR A 107 0.37 -35.31 12.79
C TYR A 107 0.68 -35.89 11.40
N VAL A 108 0.79 -35.01 10.41
CA VAL A 108 1.13 -35.40 9.04
C VAL A 108 2.63 -35.25 8.82
N ALA A 109 3.32 -36.32 8.48
CA ALA A 109 4.73 -36.24 8.06
C ALA A 109 4.86 -35.47 6.74
N CYS A 110 5.83 -34.57 6.65
CA CYS A 110 6.08 -33.81 5.44
C CYS A 110 6.71 -34.67 4.35
N ALA A 111 6.26 -34.47 3.11
CA ALA A 111 7.02 -34.91 1.94
C ALA A 111 8.34 -34.12 1.85
N GLN A 112 9.36 -34.72 1.24
CA GLN A 112 10.71 -34.11 1.15
C GLN A 112 10.69 -32.69 0.56
N GLY A 113 9.88 -32.46 -0.48
CA GLY A 113 9.75 -31.14 -1.12
C GLY A 113 8.90 -30.14 -0.33
N ASP A 114 8.07 -30.62 0.60
CA ASP A 114 7.12 -29.80 1.37
C ASP A 114 7.63 -29.47 2.78
N ALA A 115 8.73 -30.09 3.21
CA ALA A 115 9.23 -29.95 4.57
C ALA A 115 9.56 -28.50 4.98
N GLY A 116 9.94 -27.64 4.02
CA GLY A 116 10.15 -26.20 4.25
C GLY A 116 8.87 -25.40 4.52
N CYS A 117 7.69 -26.01 4.36
CA CYS A 117 6.38 -25.43 4.59
C CYS A 117 5.61 -26.09 5.75
N GLY A 118 6.28 -26.99 6.48
CA GLY A 118 5.74 -27.61 7.67
C GLY A 118 5.86 -26.70 8.91
N MET A 119 6.05 -27.33 10.06
CA MET A 119 6.35 -26.65 11.31
C MET A 119 7.66 -25.87 11.19
N LEU A 120 7.65 -24.64 11.68
CA LEU A 120 8.76 -23.71 11.69
C LEU A 120 9.85 -24.22 12.64
N GLN A 121 11.04 -24.43 12.08
CA GLN A 121 12.23 -24.86 12.82
C GLN A 121 13.24 -23.72 12.93
N CYS A 122 13.43 -23.22 14.14
CA CYS A 122 14.20 -22.03 14.46
C CYS A 122 15.27 -22.32 15.51
N GLN A 123 16.32 -21.52 15.49
CA GLN A 123 17.35 -21.49 16.51
C GLN A 123 17.52 -20.06 17.03
N HIS A 124 17.87 -19.93 18.31
CA HIS A 124 18.30 -18.65 18.86
C HIS A 124 19.54 -18.16 18.10
N GLY A 125 19.66 -16.83 17.96
CA GLY A 125 20.90 -16.21 17.50
C GLY A 125 22.05 -16.64 18.40
N SER A 126 23.26 -16.78 17.83
CA SER A 126 24.45 -17.29 18.50
C SER A 126 24.91 -16.41 19.69
N THR A 127 24.15 -16.39 20.78
CA THR A 127 24.47 -15.72 22.04
C THR A 127 24.94 -16.77 23.04
N ARG A 128 26.27 -16.98 23.04
CA ARG A 128 27.07 -17.58 24.13
C ARG A 128 26.46 -18.83 24.80
N GLY A 129 26.66 -19.98 24.15
CA GLY A 129 26.40 -21.30 24.73
C GLY A 129 25.99 -22.33 23.69
N GLY A 130 26.53 -22.21 22.47
CA GLY A 130 26.05 -22.91 21.28
C GLY A 130 25.88 -24.40 21.50
N THR A 131 24.67 -24.88 21.25
CA THR A 131 24.42 -26.25 20.80
C THR A 131 25.50 -26.60 19.78
N PRO A 132 26.19 -27.75 19.93
CA PRO A 132 27.31 -28.09 19.07
C PRO A 132 26.90 -28.00 17.61
N GLU A 133 27.77 -27.41 16.80
CA GLU A 133 27.67 -27.32 15.35
C GLU A 133 27.31 -28.72 14.80
N GLY A 134 26.09 -28.88 14.27
CA GLY A 134 25.56 -30.17 13.81
C GLY A 134 24.45 -30.81 14.67
N SER A 135 24.16 -30.29 15.86
CA SER A 135 23.00 -30.73 16.65
C SER A 135 21.71 -30.14 16.06
N CYS A 136 21.00 -30.93 15.24
CA CYS A 136 19.68 -30.58 14.72
C CYS A 136 18.63 -30.62 15.84
N GLN A 137 18.55 -29.53 16.61
CA GLN A 137 17.47 -29.27 17.56
C GLN A 137 16.54 -28.25 16.93
N GLY A 138 15.27 -28.63 16.80
CA GLY A 138 14.22 -27.77 16.29
C GLY A 138 13.79 -26.69 17.29
N THR A 139 12.70 -26.01 16.95
CA THR A 139 12.10 -25.00 17.83
C THR A 139 11.67 -25.66 19.15
N LEU A 140 12.21 -25.18 20.27
CA LEU A 140 11.75 -25.56 21.60
C LEU A 140 10.71 -24.54 22.06
N LEU A 141 9.44 -24.84 21.84
CA LEU A 141 8.35 -24.02 22.38
C LEU A 141 8.17 -24.33 23.87
N PRO A 142 7.95 -23.32 24.73
CA PRO A 142 7.47 -23.55 26.09
C PRO A 142 6.19 -24.40 26.04
N GLY A 143 6.14 -25.46 26.84
CA GLY A 143 5.07 -26.46 26.83
C GLY A 143 3.75 -26.00 27.45
N ASP A 144 3.25 -24.82 27.07
CA ASP A 144 1.87 -24.44 27.34
C ASP A 144 0.98 -24.95 26.19
N GLU A 145 -0.02 -25.76 26.53
CA GLU A 145 -0.83 -26.54 25.60
C GLU A 145 -1.70 -25.68 24.65
N ASP A 146 -1.80 -24.38 24.90
CA ASP A 146 -2.52 -23.40 24.05
C ASP A 146 -1.66 -22.84 22.89
N VAL A 147 -0.39 -23.26 22.74
CA VAL A 147 0.54 -22.78 21.70
C VAL A 147 0.73 -23.82 20.58
N SER A 148 -0.23 -24.74 20.41
CA SER A 148 -0.14 -25.83 19.43
C SER A 148 -0.52 -25.43 17.99
N ASP A 149 -1.12 -24.23 17.81
CA ASP A 149 -1.40 -23.66 16.47
C ASP A 149 -0.32 -22.68 15.96
N ALA A 150 0.71 -22.36 16.76
CA ALA A 150 1.43 -21.08 16.63
C ALA A 150 2.82 -21.12 15.97
N ALA A 151 3.23 -22.21 15.32
CA ALA A 151 4.55 -22.25 14.68
C ALA A 151 4.57 -22.99 13.35
N MET A 152 3.54 -22.88 12.52
CA MET A 152 3.61 -23.33 11.13
C MET A 152 4.19 -22.24 10.24
N VAL A 153 4.90 -22.62 9.18
CA VAL A 153 5.37 -21.66 8.17
C VAL A 153 4.16 -20.99 7.51
N LEU A 154 4.08 -19.67 7.63
CA LEU A 154 2.99 -18.87 7.10
C LEU A 154 2.91 -18.95 5.55
N PRO A 155 1.69 -18.94 4.98
CA PRO A 155 1.52 -18.89 3.54
C PRO A 155 2.24 -17.71 2.88
N GLY A 156 2.69 -17.88 1.62
CA GLY A 156 3.47 -16.86 0.90
C GLY A 156 4.96 -16.82 1.25
N THR A 157 5.39 -17.51 2.31
CA THR A 157 6.82 -17.67 2.62
C THR A 157 7.53 -18.45 1.52
N ALA A 158 8.69 -17.98 1.07
CA ALA A 158 9.48 -18.70 0.07
C ALA A 158 10.02 -20.03 0.62
N CYS A 159 9.87 -21.10 -0.16
CA CYS A 159 10.38 -22.45 0.15
C CYS A 159 11.35 -22.97 -0.91
N GLY A 160 11.58 -22.21 -1.97
CA GLY A 160 12.54 -22.50 -3.02
C GLY A 160 12.46 -21.46 -4.15
N PRO A 161 13.35 -21.54 -5.15
CA PRO A 161 13.31 -20.62 -6.28
C PRO A 161 11.95 -20.68 -7.00
N GLY A 162 11.25 -19.54 -7.06
CA GLY A 162 9.92 -19.45 -7.68
C GLY A 162 8.81 -20.24 -6.95
N LYS A 163 9.04 -20.68 -5.71
CA LYS A 163 8.10 -21.49 -4.94
C LYS A 163 7.82 -20.92 -3.56
N VAL A 164 6.61 -21.11 -3.11
CA VAL A 164 6.04 -20.54 -1.88
C VAL A 164 5.20 -21.55 -1.13
N CYS A 165 5.10 -21.36 0.17
CA CYS A 165 4.29 -22.20 1.03
C CYS A 165 2.81 -21.87 0.88
N LEU A 166 2.01 -22.86 0.54
CA LEU A 166 0.55 -22.79 0.45
C LEU A 166 -0.03 -24.08 0.97
N GLN A 167 -0.91 -24.00 1.98
CA GLN A 167 -1.55 -25.17 2.61
C GLN A 167 -0.52 -26.23 3.04
N HIS A 168 0.57 -25.78 3.69
CA HIS A 168 1.67 -26.63 4.16
C HIS A 168 2.44 -27.37 3.06
N ARG A 169 2.36 -26.91 1.80
CA ARG A 169 3.07 -27.49 0.65
C ARG A 169 3.89 -26.43 -0.07
N CYS A 170 5.02 -26.85 -0.64
CA CYS A 170 5.90 -25.97 -1.41
C CYS A 170 5.50 -25.97 -2.88
N GLN A 171 4.69 -24.98 -3.25
CA GLN A 171 4.04 -24.89 -4.56
C GLN A 171 4.65 -23.76 -5.39
N ASP A 172 4.51 -23.84 -6.72
CA ASP A 172 4.97 -22.79 -7.62
C ASP A 172 4.16 -21.49 -7.40
N VAL A 173 4.81 -20.32 -7.46
CA VAL A 173 4.15 -19.01 -7.29
C VAL A 173 3.01 -18.81 -8.30
N SER A 174 3.07 -19.45 -9.46
CA SER A 174 1.95 -19.45 -10.43
C SER A 174 0.63 -19.96 -9.87
N ALA A 175 0.64 -20.74 -8.77
CA ALA A 175 -0.57 -21.22 -8.09
C ALA A 175 -1.41 -20.09 -7.46
N LEU A 176 -0.83 -18.91 -7.24
CA LEU A 176 -1.50 -17.75 -6.63
C LEU A 176 -2.13 -16.79 -7.64
N GLY A 177 -2.08 -17.13 -8.93
CA GLY A 177 -2.28 -16.20 -10.02
C GLY A 177 -3.47 -15.24 -9.87
N ASP A 178 -3.20 -13.94 -10.11
CA ASP A 178 -3.81 -13.27 -11.26
C ASP A 178 -2.84 -12.22 -11.86
N GLN A 179 -2.09 -12.62 -12.89
CA GLN A 179 -1.24 -11.71 -13.70
C GLN A 179 -2.08 -10.71 -14.50
N GLN A 180 -3.38 -10.98 -14.68
CA GLN A 180 -4.26 -10.19 -15.53
C GLN A 180 -4.53 -8.82 -14.91
N CYS A 181 -4.48 -8.69 -13.58
CA CYS A 181 -4.66 -7.41 -12.91
C CYS A 181 -3.47 -6.44 -13.09
N ARG A 182 -2.22 -6.93 -13.04
CA ARG A 182 -1.02 -6.08 -13.23
C ARG A 182 -1.04 -5.33 -14.57
N SER A 183 -1.58 -5.97 -15.62
CA SER A 183 -1.69 -5.35 -16.95
C SER A 183 -2.76 -4.26 -17.06
N LYS A 184 -3.76 -4.25 -16.16
CA LYS A 184 -4.92 -3.35 -16.22
C LYS A 184 -4.66 -1.97 -15.60
N CYS A 185 -3.66 -1.85 -14.74
CA CYS A 185 -3.34 -0.61 -14.02
C CYS A 185 -2.41 0.33 -14.80
N HIS A 186 -2.18 0.08 -16.10
CA HIS A 186 -1.39 0.90 -17.02
C HIS A 186 0.02 1.31 -16.52
N GLY A 187 0.61 0.55 -15.59
CA GLY A 187 1.90 0.90 -14.98
C GLY A 187 1.86 2.09 -14.00
N HIS A 188 0.66 2.52 -13.61
CA HIS A 188 0.40 3.67 -12.74
C HIS A 188 -0.35 3.29 -11.45
N GLY A 189 -0.27 2.01 -11.08
CA GLY A 189 -0.93 1.49 -9.90
C GLY A 189 -0.65 0.02 -9.66
N VAL A 190 -1.12 -0.46 -8.52
CA VAL A 190 -0.99 -1.85 -8.06
C VAL A 190 -2.37 -2.47 -7.89
N CYS A 191 -2.44 -3.80 -7.97
CA CYS A 191 -3.70 -4.51 -7.76
C CYS A 191 -3.94 -4.76 -6.28
N ASN A 192 -5.14 -4.49 -5.79
CA ASN A 192 -5.56 -4.88 -4.46
C ASN A 192 -6.24 -6.26 -4.45
N ASN A 193 -6.51 -6.77 -3.26
CA ASN A 193 -7.19 -8.03 -2.98
C ASN A 193 -8.61 -8.20 -3.56
N HIS A 194 -9.20 -7.12 -4.09
CA HIS A 194 -10.50 -7.14 -4.77
C HIS A 194 -10.36 -7.22 -6.30
N GLY A 195 -9.13 -7.25 -6.83
CA GLY A 195 -8.89 -7.24 -8.28
C GLY A 195 -9.00 -5.85 -8.91
N HIS A 196 -9.00 -4.78 -8.11
CA HIS A 196 -9.07 -3.40 -8.56
C HIS A 196 -7.71 -2.70 -8.47
N CYS A 197 -7.50 -1.70 -9.32
CA CYS A 197 -6.28 -0.90 -9.27
C CYS A 197 -6.33 0.15 -8.16
N HIS A 198 -5.31 0.13 -7.32
CA HIS A 198 -4.93 1.22 -6.44
C HIS A 198 -3.90 2.10 -7.17
N CYS A 199 -4.36 3.25 -7.66
CA CYS A 199 -3.58 4.14 -8.50
C CYS A 199 -2.67 5.05 -7.69
N GLU A 200 -1.51 5.35 -8.27
CA GLU A 200 -0.59 6.36 -7.77
C GLU A 200 -1.22 7.76 -7.84
N GLN A 201 -0.72 8.68 -7.01
CA GLN A 201 -1.15 10.07 -7.05
C GLN A 201 -0.94 10.65 -8.47
N GLY A 202 -1.98 11.26 -9.02
CA GLY A 202 -1.98 11.79 -10.38
C GLY A 202 -2.74 10.93 -11.38
N TRP A 203 -3.18 9.72 -11.01
CA TRP A 203 -3.94 8.79 -11.86
C TRP A 203 -5.28 8.40 -11.24
N ALA A 204 -6.28 8.11 -12.06
CA ALA A 204 -7.63 7.78 -11.61
C ALA A 204 -7.93 6.27 -11.72
N PRO A 205 -8.54 5.65 -10.69
CA PRO A 205 -9.17 4.34 -10.86
C PRO A 205 -10.34 4.44 -11.88
N PRO A 206 -10.73 3.35 -12.56
CA PRO A 206 -10.43 1.94 -12.22
C PRO A 206 -9.17 1.35 -12.86
N THR A 207 -8.57 2.00 -13.87
CA THR A 207 -7.46 1.45 -14.66
C THR A 207 -6.15 2.24 -14.55
N CYS A 208 -6.14 3.37 -13.86
CA CYS A 208 -4.99 4.27 -13.77
C CYS A 208 -4.50 4.78 -15.14
N GLU A 209 -5.38 4.84 -16.14
CA GLU A 209 -5.05 5.32 -17.49
C GLU A 209 -5.20 6.85 -17.63
N THR A 210 -6.11 7.44 -16.86
CA THR A 210 -6.43 8.87 -16.95
C THR A 210 -5.91 9.63 -15.73
N PRO A 211 -5.60 10.93 -15.86
CA PRO A 211 -5.22 11.75 -14.71
C PRO A 211 -6.29 11.77 -13.60
N GLY A 212 -5.88 11.77 -12.35
CA GLY A 212 -6.79 11.74 -11.19
C GLY A 212 -6.12 11.93 -9.84
N LEU A 213 -6.90 11.71 -8.78
CA LEU A 213 -6.47 11.93 -7.40
C LEU A 213 -5.70 10.75 -6.78
N GLY A 214 -5.51 9.64 -7.49
CA GLY A 214 -4.95 8.40 -6.95
C GLY A 214 -5.96 7.62 -6.11
N GLY A 215 -5.50 6.52 -5.51
CA GLY A 215 -6.29 5.64 -4.65
C GLY A 215 -7.03 4.56 -5.43
N SER A 216 -8.04 3.93 -4.82
CA SER A 216 -8.83 2.86 -5.42
C SER A 216 -10.31 3.15 -5.30
N GLN A 217 -11.10 2.42 -6.07
CA GLN A 217 -12.55 2.32 -5.86
C GLN A 217 -12.88 1.82 -4.43
N ASP A 218 -11.97 1.06 -3.82
CA ASP A 218 -12.19 0.41 -2.51
C ASP A 218 -11.60 1.20 -1.33
N SER A 219 -10.63 2.09 -1.57
CA SER A 219 -9.84 2.75 -0.51
C SER A 219 -9.92 4.27 -0.54
N GLY A 220 -10.84 4.85 -1.34
CA GLY A 220 -11.03 6.30 -1.47
C GLY A 220 -9.95 6.99 -2.33
N PRO A 221 -10.14 8.29 -2.66
CA PRO A 221 -9.15 9.05 -3.43
C PRO A 221 -7.90 9.30 -2.58
N ALA A 222 -6.69 9.18 -3.15
CA ALA A 222 -5.45 9.33 -2.39
C ALA A 222 -5.01 10.78 -2.14
N SER A 223 -5.73 11.75 -2.69
CA SER A 223 -5.43 13.16 -2.50
C SER A 223 -6.68 14.00 -2.40
N LEU A 224 -6.54 15.17 -1.78
CA LEU A 224 -7.61 16.15 -1.76
C LEU A 224 -7.94 16.59 -3.19
N GLU A 225 -9.23 16.65 -3.50
CA GLU A 225 -9.74 17.58 -4.49
C GLU A 225 -9.20 18.97 -4.13
N ARG A 226 -8.13 19.39 -4.80
CA ARG A 226 -7.64 20.75 -4.66
C ARG A 226 -8.71 21.58 -5.32
N GLY A 227 -9.61 22.14 -4.49
CA GLY A 227 -10.62 23.10 -4.88
C GLY A 227 -9.94 24.35 -5.43
N GLY A 228 -9.38 24.22 -6.63
CA GLY A 228 -8.94 25.29 -7.49
C GLY A 228 -10.21 25.96 -7.95
N SER A 229 -10.79 26.77 -7.06
CA SER A 229 -11.82 27.69 -7.43
C SER A 229 -11.23 28.53 -8.56
N ALA A 230 -11.67 28.29 -9.80
CA ALA A 230 -11.39 29.20 -10.91
C ALA A 230 -12.08 30.58 -10.68
N LEU A 231 -12.92 30.67 -9.65
CA LEU A 231 -13.64 31.86 -9.24
C LEU A 231 -12.72 33.04 -8.88
N PRO A 232 -11.74 32.94 -7.97
CA PRO A 232 -10.80 34.04 -7.69
C PRO A 232 -9.98 34.47 -8.90
N THR A 233 -9.52 33.54 -9.75
CA THR A 233 -8.76 33.87 -10.96
C THR A 233 -9.63 34.54 -12.02
N ALA A 234 -10.85 34.06 -12.26
CA ALA A 234 -11.81 34.69 -13.17
C ALA A 234 -12.29 36.07 -12.66
N LEU A 235 -12.49 36.23 -11.35
CA LEU A 235 -12.81 37.53 -10.72
C LEU A 235 -11.65 38.52 -10.87
N LEU A 236 -10.41 38.08 -10.67
CA LEU A 236 -9.21 38.91 -10.91
C LEU A 236 -9.10 39.33 -12.38
N LEU A 237 -9.27 38.40 -13.32
CA LEU A 237 -9.17 38.70 -14.75
C LEU A 237 -10.29 39.64 -15.23
N SER A 238 -11.52 39.45 -14.75
CA SER A 238 -12.65 40.34 -15.07
C SER A 238 -12.49 41.73 -14.46
N ALA A 239 -11.97 41.84 -13.23
CA ALA A 239 -11.65 43.13 -12.61
C ALA A 239 -10.54 43.88 -13.36
N LEU A 240 -9.48 43.18 -13.79
CA LEU A 240 -8.40 43.77 -14.59
C LEU A 240 -8.90 44.25 -15.96
N LEU A 241 -9.75 43.46 -16.62
CA LEU A 241 -10.37 43.86 -17.89
C LEU A 241 -11.29 45.07 -17.73
N GLY A 242 -12.08 45.12 -16.65
CA GLY A 242 -12.92 46.27 -16.31
C GLY A 242 -12.12 47.55 -16.06
N LEU A 243 -10.99 47.43 -15.34
CA LEU A 243 -10.09 48.56 -15.09
C LEU A 243 -9.45 49.08 -16.39
N ALA A 244 -9.00 48.18 -17.27
CA ALA A 244 -8.42 48.54 -18.56
C ALA A 244 -9.42 49.28 -19.45
N LEU A 245 -10.67 48.82 -19.49
CA LEU A 245 -11.76 49.48 -20.24
C LEU A 245 -12.07 50.87 -19.65
N ALA A 246 -12.14 51.00 -18.33
CA ALA A 246 -12.38 52.28 -17.67
C ALA A 246 -11.25 53.29 -17.92
N LEU A 247 -9.99 52.86 -17.88
CA LEU A 247 -8.84 53.67 -18.23
C LEU A 247 -8.85 54.07 -19.71
N GLY A 248 -9.15 53.13 -20.61
CA GLY A 248 -9.29 53.40 -22.04
C GLY A 248 -10.38 54.43 -22.34
N LEU A 249 -11.55 54.30 -21.72
CA LEU A 249 -12.66 55.27 -21.83
C LEU A 249 -12.29 56.64 -21.24
N CYS A 250 -11.57 56.68 -20.11
CA CYS A 250 -11.06 57.92 -19.52
C CYS A 250 -10.07 58.61 -20.46
N CYS A 251 -9.12 57.87 -21.04
CA CYS A 251 -8.15 58.39 -22.00
C CYS A 251 -8.84 58.89 -23.27
N ALA A 252 -9.80 58.15 -23.82
CA ALA A 252 -10.58 58.56 -24.99
C ALA A 252 -11.43 59.81 -24.71
N ARG A 253 -12.06 59.90 -23.53
CA ARG A 253 -12.80 61.11 -23.10
C ARG A 253 -11.88 62.31 -22.92
N ARG A 254 -10.70 62.13 -22.30
CA ARG A 254 -9.69 63.20 -22.17
C ARG A 254 -9.19 63.67 -23.52
N ALA A 255 -8.85 62.75 -24.43
CA ALA A 255 -8.41 63.08 -25.79
C ALA A 255 -9.52 63.78 -26.59
N GLY A 256 -10.78 63.34 -26.46
CA GLY A 256 -11.94 63.99 -27.06
C GLY A 256 -12.21 65.38 -26.49
N LEU A 257 -12.06 65.56 -25.17
CA LEU A 257 -12.20 66.86 -24.50
C LEU A 257 -11.07 67.81 -24.92
N HIS A 258 -9.84 67.32 -24.99
CA HIS A 258 -8.68 68.07 -25.50
C HIS A 258 -8.90 68.50 -26.95
N LYS A 259 -9.38 67.60 -27.82
CA LYS A 259 -9.72 67.91 -29.21
C LYS A 259 -10.84 68.95 -29.32
N ARG A 260 -11.85 68.90 -28.46
CA ARG A 260 -12.92 69.92 -28.39
C ARG A 260 -12.43 71.27 -27.85
N LEU A 261 -11.60 71.27 -26.82
CA LEU A 261 -10.94 72.49 -26.28
C LEU A 261 -10.03 73.14 -27.33
N CYS A 262 -9.25 72.36 -28.08
CA CYS A 262 -8.47 72.84 -29.21
C CYS A 262 -9.34 73.40 -30.35
N GLN A 263 -10.56 72.90 -30.54
CA GLN A 263 -11.49 73.43 -31.55
C GLN A 263 -12.22 74.70 -31.11
N LEU A 264 -12.52 74.87 -29.82
CA LEU A 264 -13.02 76.14 -29.27
C LEU A 264 -11.91 77.22 -29.23
N GLY A 265 -10.65 76.81 -29.07
CA GLY A 265 -9.48 77.67 -29.20
C GLY A 265 -9.06 77.95 -30.64
N LYS A 266 -9.95 78.50 -31.48
CA LYS A 266 -9.50 79.24 -32.67
C LYS A 266 -8.95 80.60 -32.24
N GLY A 267 -7.74 80.54 -31.70
CA GLY A 267 -6.97 81.66 -31.21
C GLY A 267 -5.62 81.17 -30.69
N THR A 268 -4.69 80.94 -31.62
CA THR A 268 -3.24 80.71 -31.44
C THR A 268 -2.76 79.39 -30.81
N SER A 269 -2.16 78.57 -31.69
CA SER A 269 -1.05 77.62 -31.48
C SER A 269 -1.20 76.46 -30.49
N CYS A 270 -1.58 75.29 -31.00
CA CYS A 270 -1.13 74.01 -30.46
C CYS A 270 -0.01 73.47 -31.37
N GLN A 271 1.24 73.84 -31.09
CA GLN A 271 2.41 73.14 -31.66
C GLN A 271 2.91 72.11 -30.64
N TYR A 272 2.91 70.85 -31.07
CA TYR A 272 3.57 69.73 -30.40
C TYR A 272 5.10 69.89 -30.53
N ARG A 273 5.82 69.72 -29.42
CA ARG A 273 7.17 69.15 -29.42
C ARG A 273 7.24 68.15 -28.28
#